data_AF-A0A940NC86-F1
#
_entry.id   AF-A0A940NC86-F1
#
_cell.length_a   1.000
_cell.length_b   1.000
_cell.length_c   1.000
_cell.angle_alpha   90.00
_cell.angle_beta   90.00
_cell.angle_gamma   90.00
#
_symmetry.space_group_name_H-M   'P 1'
#
loop_
_entity.id
_entity.type
_entity.pdbx_description
1 polymer ?
#
loop_
_entity_poly.entity_id
_entity_poly.type
_entity_poly.pdbx_seq_one_letter_code
_entity_poly.pdbx_strand_id
1 'polypeptide(L)'
;MIALVLLAILLFAVVATVASAQGGVNQHLLIDDTDVYHGFVPSAAAGAHLTSHAEAAMHGGVPGSRNSYHLTVALFDHATQKRITDAQVTAAVGEIGLGETRRKLEPMTIDGTITYGAYFNLGGAGPYRVRIDARRPDRPGKVPVQFEYRPR
;
A
#
# COMPACT_ATOMS: atom_id res chain seq x y z
N MET A 1 -25.15 -5.32 -59.15
CA MET A 1 -25.44 -6.75 -58.88
C MET A 1 -24.10 -7.46 -58.95
N ILE A 2 -23.38 -7.70 -57.84
CA ILE A 2 -23.65 -8.76 -56.86
C ILE A 2 -23.19 -8.26 -55.49
N ALA A 3 -24.06 -8.44 -54.50
CA ALA A 3 -23.86 -8.14 -53.09
C ALA A 3 -23.26 -9.35 -52.36
N LEU A 4 -22.61 -9.09 -51.21
CA LEU A 4 -22.38 -10.05 -50.10
C LEU A 4 -21.39 -11.19 -50.47
N VAL A 5 -20.46 -11.72 -49.68
CA VAL A 5 -20.23 -11.94 -48.24
C VAL A 5 -18.71 -12.24 -48.18
N LEU A 6 -17.88 -11.71 -47.29
CA LEU A 6 -17.47 -12.41 -46.06
C LEU A 6 -16.43 -11.55 -45.33
N LEU A 7 -16.90 -11.05 -44.20
CA LEU A 7 -16.17 -10.54 -43.06
C LEU A 7 -15.23 -11.63 -42.53
N ALA A 8 -13.93 -11.54 -42.81
CA ALA A 8 -12.90 -12.34 -42.15
C ALA A 8 -12.23 -11.49 -41.07
N ILE A 9 -12.62 -11.81 -39.84
CA ILE A 9 -12.24 -11.18 -38.59
C ILE A 9 -10.71 -11.25 -38.43
N LEU A 10 -10.03 -10.11 -38.54
CA LEU A 10 -8.63 -10.00 -38.12
C LEU A 10 -8.62 -9.70 -36.61
N LEU A 11 -8.65 -10.78 -35.83
CA LEU A 11 -8.52 -10.78 -34.38
C LEU A 11 -7.07 -10.41 -34.04
N PHE A 12 -6.75 -9.12 -33.96
CA PHE A 12 -5.48 -8.70 -33.37
C PHE A 12 -5.57 -8.94 -31.87
N ALA A 13 -4.93 -10.02 -31.43
CA ALA A 13 -4.78 -10.38 -30.03
C ALA A 13 -4.04 -9.25 -29.31
N VAL A 14 -4.79 -8.45 -28.55
CA VAL A 14 -4.26 -7.59 -27.51
C VAL A 14 -3.77 -8.52 -26.41
N VAL A 15 -2.50 -8.89 -26.44
CA VAL A 15 -1.83 -9.45 -25.27
C VAL A 15 -1.54 -8.28 -24.34
N ALA A 16 -2.56 -7.81 -23.63
CA ALA A 16 -2.35 -7.00 -22.45
C ALA A 16 -1.69 -7.94 -21.43
N THR A 17 -0.38 -7.80 -21.24
CA THR A 17 0.27 -8.32 -20.05
C THR A 17 -0.36 -7.62 -18.86
N VAL A 18 -1.37 -8.26 -18.27
CA VAL A 18 -1.82 -7.92 -16.93
C VAL A 18 -0.64 -8.21 -16.01
N ALA A 19 0.11 -7.16 -15.67
CA ALA A 19 0.95 -7.22 -14.50
C ALA A 19 0.01 -7.57 -13.35
N SER A 20 0.14 -8.78 -12.82
CA SER A 20 -0.60 -9.24 -11.65
C SER A 20 -0.15 -8.43 -10.44
N ALA A 21 -0.59 -7.18 -10.31
CA ALA A 21 -0.71 -6.54 -9.02
C ALA A 21 -1.80 -7.34 -8.29
N GLN A 22 -1.40 -8.39 -7.58
CA GLN A 22 -2.26 -9.13 -6.65
C GLN A 22 -2.53 -8.23 -5.43
N GLY A 23 -3.22 -7.11 -5.67
CA GLY A 23 -3.83 -6.30 -4.63
C GLY A 23 -5.04 -7.06 -4.13
N GLY A 24 -4.87 -7.76 -3.00
CA GLY A 24 -5.97 -8.50 -2.39
C GLY A 24 -7.18 -7.59 -2.16
N VAL A 25 -8.38 -8.15 -2.28
CA VAL A 25 -9.70 -7.52 -2.17
C VAL A 25 -9.95 -6.83 -0.80
N ASN A 26 -8.93 -6.69 0.06
CA ASN A 26 -8.99 -6.15 1.41
C ASN A 26 -7.87 -5.11 1.70
N GLN A 27 -7.42 -4.36 0.69
CA GLN A 27 -6.41 -3.31 0.87
C GLN A 27 -7.01 -1.93 1.18
N HIS A 28 -8.33 -1.85 1.34
CA HIS A 28 -9.06 -0.62 1.60
C HIS A 28 -9.86 -0.75 2.90
N LEU A 29 -9.83 0.31 3.71
CA LEU A 29 -10.55 0.43 4.96
C LEU A 29 -11.12 1.85 5.05
N LEU A 30 -12.37 2.01 5.50
CA LEU A 30 -12.93 3.31 5.81
C LEU A 30 -12.80 3.59 7.31
N ILE A 31 -12.20 4.72 7.66
CA ILE A 31 -11.99 5.22 9.02
C ILE A 31 -12.70 6.57 9.14
N ASP A 32 -13.83 6.63 9.86
CA ASP A 32 -14.70 7.82 9.88
C ASP A 32 -14.99 8.36 8.47
N ASP A 33 -14.38 9.49 8.10
CA ASP A 33 -14.47 10.17 6.82
C ASP A 33 -13.20 10.01 5.96
N THR A 34 -12.38 8.99 6.24
CA THR A 34 -11.08 8.77 5.59
C THR A 34 -10.97 7.36 5.02
N ASP A 35 -10.84 7.28 3.69
CA ASP A 35 -10.50 6.04 3.00
C ASP A 35 -8.99 5.77 3.13
N VAL A 36 -8.64 4.57 3.60
CA VAL A 36 -7.28 4.12 3.88
C VAL A 36 -6.95 2.95 2.97
N TYR A 37 -6.06 3.19 2.02
CA TYR A 37 -5.49 2.17 1.16
C TYR A 37 -4.14 1.75 1.73
N HIS A 38 -3.88 0.45 1.85
CA HIS A 38 -2.67 -0.05 2.47
C HIS A 38 -2.09 -1.26 1.73
N GLY A 39 -0.77 -1.42 1.85
CA GLY A 39 -0.07 -2.58 1.31
C GLY A 39 1.23 -2.87 2.06
N PHE A 40 1.65 -4.13 2.03
CA PHE A 40 3.00 -4.52 2.45
C PHE A 40 3.77 -4.98 1.21
N VAL A 41 4.96 -4.42 1.01
CA VAL A 41 5.87 -4.78 -0.07
C VAL A 41 7.16 -5.32 0.55
N PRO A 42 7.64 -6.53 0.18
CA PRO A 42 8.95 -6.99 0.64
C PRO A 42 10.04 -5.97 0.27
N SER A 43 10.93 -5.66 1.21
CA SER A 43 11.99 -4.67 1.01
C SER A 43 12.90 -5.02 -0.18
N ALA A 44 13.14 -6.32 -0.42
CA ALA A 44 13.88 -6.80 -1.59
C ALA A 44 13.17 -6.47 -2.93
N ALA A 45 11.83 -6.45 -2.95
CA ALA A 45 11.05 -6.07 -4.13
C ALA A 45 11.00 -4.54 -4.29
N ALA A 46 10.88 -3.80 -3.17
CA ALA A 46 10.91 -2.34 -3.16
C ALA A 46 12.24 -1.78 -3.70
N GLY A 47 13.38 -2.39 -3.33
CA GLY A 47 14.70 -2.00 -3.85
C GLY A 47 14.99 -2.44 -5.29
N ALA A 48 14.25 -3.44 -5.80
CA ALA A 48 14.40 -3.92 -7.18
C ALA A 48 13.50 -3.16 -8.18
N HIS A 49 12.50 -2.44 -7.71
CA HIS A 49 11.73 -1.51 -8.54
C HIS A 49 12.63 -0.34 -8.93
N LEU A 50 12.54 0.11 -10.20
CA LEU A 50 13.46 1.05 -10.85
C LEU A 50 13.98 2.10 -9.86
N THR A 51 15.29 2.33 -9.84
CA THR A 51 16.03 3.31 -9.00
C THR A 51 15.48 4.75 -9.01
N SER A 52 14.44 5.02 -9.80
CA SER A 52 13.63 6.23 -9.84
C SER A 52 12.52 6.30 -8.78
N HIS A 53 12.23 5.20 -8.08
CA HIS A 53 11.21 5.15 -7.04
C HIS A 53 11.80 5.54 -5.69
N ALA A 54 11.09 6.41 -4.99
CA ALA A 54 11.62 7.11 -3.85
C ALA A 54 11.88 6.15 -2.67
N GLU A 55 11.24 4.97 -2.67
CA GLU A 55 11.37 3.87 -1.73
C GLU A 55 12.81 3.36 -1.55
N ALA A 56 13.65 3.45 -2.60
CA ALA A 56 15.03 2.96 -2.56
C ALA A 56 15.96 3.83 -1.67
N ALA A 57 15.64 5.12 -1.53
CA ALA A 57 16.41 6.09 -0.74
C ALA A 57 15.70 6.53 0.55
N MET A 58 14.42 6.18 0.72
CA MET A 58 13.61 6.54 1.88
C MET A 58 14.03 5.81 3.14
N HIS A 59 13.87 6.48 4.29
CA HIS A 59 14.11 5.94 5.63
C HIS A 59 15.56 5.52 5.95
N GLY A 60 16.54 6.13 5.30
CA GLY A 60 17.96 5.74 5.43
C GLY A 60 18.34 4.53 4.58
N GLY A 61 17.47 4.13 3.64
CA GLY A 61 17.68 3.04 2.70
C GLY A 61 16.88 1.78 3.03
N VAL A 62 16.85 0.86 2.07
CA VAL A 62 16.17 -0.43 2.19
C VAL A 62 16.90 -1.30 3.23
N PRO A 63 16.21 -1.80 4.29
CA PRO A 63 16.85 -2.68 5.26
C PRO A 63 17.30 -4.00 4.62
N GLY A 64 18.50 -4.48 4.98
CA GLY A 64 19.08 -5.70 4.41
C GLY A 64 18.44 -7.03 4.86
N SER A 65 17.41 -7.01 5.70
CA SER A 65 16.73 -8.22 6.18
C SER A 65 15.75 -8.74 5.12
N ARG A 66 15.81 -10.05 4.84
CA ARG A 66 14.84 -10.75 3.96
C ARG A 66 13.40 -10.70 4.47
N ASN A 67 13.23 -10.46 5.77
CA ASN A 67 11.94 -10.38 6.43
C ASN A 67 11.49 -8.93 6.62
N SER A 68 12.17 -7.97 5.99
CA SER A 68 11.76 -6.58 6.01
C SER A 68 10.67 -6.33 4.98
N TYR A 69 9.61 -5.64 5.40
CA TYR A 69 8.51 -5.22 4.55
C TYR A 69 8.27 -3.72 4.72
N HIS A 70 8.00 -3.04 3.62
CA HIS A 70 7.53 -1.67 3.58
C HIS A 70 6.00 -1.66 3.70
N LEU A 71 5.48 -1.14 4.81
CA LEU A 71 4.07 -0.80 4.91
C LEU A 71 3.85 0.52 4.20
N THR A 72 2.94 0.56 3.24
CA THR A 72 2.50 1.77 2.54
C THR A 72 1.05 2.08 2.91
N VAL A 73 0.73 3.36 3.11
CA VAL A 73 -0.60 3.83 3.52
C VAL A 73 -0.94 5.09 2.75
N ALA A 74 -1.98 5.06 1.93
CA ALA A 74 -2.48 6.20 1.17
C ALA A 74 -3.86 6.60 1.70
N LEU A 75 -4.01 7.86 2.07
CA LEU A 75 -5.22 8.38 2.71
C LEU A 75 -6.02 9.25 1.74
N PHE A 76 -7.34 9.13 1.73
CA PHE A 76 -8.23 10.01 0.99
C PHE A 76 -9.39 10.48 1.86
N ASP A 77 -9.82 11.72 1.68
CA ASP A 77 -11.06 12.21 2.26
C ASP A 77 -12.24 11.52 1.56
N HIS A 78 -13.10 10.86 2.33
CA HIS A 78 -14.15 9.98 1.79
C HIS A 78 -15.19 10.74 0.97
N ALA A 79 -15.54 11.95 1.40
CA ALA A 79 -16.56 12.75 0.72
C ALA A 79 -16.02 13.34 -0.60
N THR A 80 -14.80 13.87 -0.58
CA THR A 80 -14.24 14.60 -1.72
C THR A 80 -13.33 13.74 -2.61
N GLN A 81 -12.97 12.55 -2.14
CA GLN A 81 -11.96 11.65 -2.74
C GLN A 81 -10.60 12.32 -2.95
N LYS A 82 -10.33 13.43 -2.27
CA LYS A 82 -9.04 14.13 -2.32
C LYS A 82 -8.00 13.40 -1.48
N ARG A 83 -6.79 13.30 -2.01
CA ARG A 83 -5.63 12.79 -1.26
C ARG A 83 -5.40 13.65 -0.02
N ILE A 84 -5.26 13.01 1.14
CA ILE A 84 -4.84 13.66 2.38
C ILE A 84 -3.32 13.53 2.47
N THR A 85 -2.61 14.67 2.39
CA THR A 85 -1.14 14.72 2.26
C THR A 85 -0.42 15.27 3.50
N ASP A 86 -1.16 15.77 4.49
CA ASP A 86 -0.66 16.47 5.67
C ASP A 86 -1.03 15.78 7.00
N ALA A 87 -1.52 14.54 6.94
CA ALA A 87 -1.81 13.74 8.11
C ALA A 87 -0.53 13.29 8.86
N GLN A 88 -0.67 13.13 10.18
CA GLN A 88 0.29 12.40 10.99
C GLN A 88 -0.17 10.96 11.11
N VAL A 89 0.62 10.03 10.59
CA VAL A 89 0.27 8.61 10.55
C VAL A 89 1.22 7.80 11.42
N THR A 90 0.67 6.90 12.22
CA THR A 90 1.41 5.93 13.05
C THR A 90 0.86 4.54 12.78
N ALA A 91 1.74 3.54 12.74
CA ALA A 91 1.31 2.14 12.74
C ALA A 91 1.95 1.35 13.87
N ALA A 92 1.21 0.39 14.40
CA ALA A 92 1.71 -0.64 15.29
C ALA A 92 1.53 -2.00 14.63
N VAL A 93 2.60 -2.79 14.58
CA VAL A 93 2.61 -4.11 13.94
C VAL A 93 3.19 -5.12 14.90
N GLY A 94 2.45 -6.18 15.22
CA GLY A 94 2.92 -7.25 16.09
C GLY A 94 2.31 -8.59 15.73
N GLU A 95 3.07 -9.66 15.93
CA GLU A 95 2.58 -11.02 15.78
C GLU A 95 1.55 -11.32 16.88
N ILE A 96 0.45 -12.01 16.55
CA ILE A 96 -0.62 -12.27 17.52
C ILE A 96 -0.05 -13.06 18.72
N GLY A 97 -0.25 -12.53 19.92
CA GLY A 97 0.26 -13.12 21.17
C GLY A 97 1.64 -12.63 21.60
N LEU A 98 2.30 -11.79 20.79
CA LEU A 98 3.60 -11.18 21.09
C LEU A 98 3.47 -9.64 21.17
N GLY A 99 4.60 -8.97 21.44
CA GLY A 99 4.67 -7.50 21.47
C GLY A 99 4.54 -6.85 20.09
N GLU A 100 4.18 -5.57 20.08
CA GLU A 100 4.02 -4.77 18.86
C GLU A 100 5.18 -3.77 18.68
N THR A 101 5.64 -3.59 17.45
CA THR A 101 6.54 -2.50 17.06
C THR A 101 5.72 -1.33 16.57
N ARG A 102 5.88 -0.15 17.18
CA ARG A 102 5.22 1.09 16.75
C ARG A 102 6.18 2.00 15.98
N ARG A 103 5.73 2.56 14.86
CA ARG A 103 6.49 3.53 14.05
C ARG A 103 5.59 4.66 13.57
N LYS A 104 6.16 5.86 13.51
CA LYS A 104 5.61 6.93 12.67
C LYS A 104 5.83 6.54 11.21
N LEU A 105 4.82 6.76 10.37
CA LEU A 105 4.95 6.58 8.93
C LEU A 105 5.32 7.94 8.33
N GLU A 106 6.43 7.98 7.60
CA GLU A 106 6.92 9.21 6.99
C GLU A 106 6.26 9.42 5.63
N PRO A 107 5.98 10.67 5.24
CA PRO A 107 5.48 10.96 3.91
C PRO A 107 6.53 10.62 2.86
N MET A 108 6.06 10.02 1.79
CA MET A 108 6.83 9.57 0.64
C MET A 108 6.10 9.83 -0.65
N THR A 109 6.82 10.17 -1.71
CA THR A 109 6.25 10.37 -3.04
C THR A 109 6.36 9.08 -3.84
N ILE A 110 5.22 8.49 -4.20
CA ILE A 110 5.10 7.35 -5.12
C ILE A 110 4.22 7.83 -6.27
N ASP A 111 4.66 7.67 -7.52
CA ASP A 111 3.93 8.13 -8.72
C ASP A 111 3.42 9.58 -8.63
N GLY A 112 4.21 10.48 -8.03
CA GLY A 112 3.87 11.90 -7.88
C GLY A 112 2.81 12.22 -6.82
N THR A 113 2.38 11.24 -6.01
CA THR A 113 1.44 11.45 -4.91
C THR A 113 2.04 11.07 -3.55
N ILE A 114 1.59 11.76 -2.50
CA ILE A 114 2.03 11.44 -1.13
C ILE A 114 1.35 10.15 -0.66
N THR A 115 2.18 9.24 -0.18
CA THR A 115 1.85 8.03 0.57
C THR A 115 2.63 8.08 1.88
N TYR A 116 2.21 7.37 2.92
CA TYR A 116 2.92 7.28 4.18
C TYR A 116 3.53 5.91 4.33
N GLY A 117 4.79 5.81 4.75
CA GLY A 117 5.51 4.55 4.80
C GLY A 117 6.43 4.37 5.99
N ALA A 118 6.68 3.11 6.33
CA ALA A 118 7.75 2.70 7.23
C ALA A 118 8.08 1.21 7.04
N TYR A 119 9.34 0.85 7.26
CA TYR A 119 9.77 -0.55 7.26
C TYR A 119 9.48 -1.25 8.59
N PHE A 120 8.99 -2.49 8.50
CA PHE A 120 8.79 -3.40 9.61
C PHE A 120 9.52 -4.72 9.35
N ASN A 121 9.92 -5.42 10.41
CA ASN A 121 10.48 -6.77 10.31
C ASN A 121 9.40 -7.78 10.69
N LEU A 122 9.02 -8.63 9.74
CA LEU A 122 7.96 -9.63 9.86
C LEU A 122 8.58 -11.04 9.72
N GLY A 123 9.51 -11.37 10.63
CA GLY A 123 10.29 -12.61 10.56
C GLY A 123 9.65 -13.85 11.19
N GLY A 124 8.49 -13.70 11.82
CA GLY A 124 7.68 -14.78 12.38
C GLY A 124 6.71 -15.37 11.36
N ALA A 125 5.98 -16.40 11.76
CA ALA A 125 5.02 -17.08 10.88
C ALA A 125 3.72 -16.28 10.69
N GLY A 126 3.45 -15.34 11.60
CA GLY A 126 2.21 -14.57 11.62
C GLY A 126 1.01 -15.41 12.05
N PRO A 127 -0.22 -14.87 11.97
CA PRO A 127 -0.55 -13.54 11.46
C PRO A 127 -0.02 -12.39 12.31
N TYR A 128 0.15 -11.25 11.67
CA TYR A 128 0.43 -9.97 12.29
C TYR A 128 -0.86 -9.18 12.46
N ARG A 129 -1.07 -8.62 13.64
CA ARG A 129 -2.03 -7.55 13.87
C ARG A 129 -1.38 -6.23 13.45
N VAL A 130 -2.08 -5.49 12.59
CA VAL A 130 -1.66 -4.18 12.14
C VAL A 130 -2.70 -3.17 12.60
N ARG A 131 -2.24 -2.12 13.29
CA ARG A 131 -3.06 -0.99 13.68
C ARG A 131 -2.54 0.28 13.02
N ILE A 132 -3.41 1.07 12.41
CA ILE A 132 -3.07 2.36 11.81
C ILE A 132 -3.88 3.44 12.49
N ASP A 133 -3.19 4.48 12.93
CA ASP A 133 -3.78 5.72 13.44
C ASP A 133 -3.41 6.87 12.49
N ALA A 134 -4.41 7.54 11.95
CA ALA A 134 -4.25 8.78 11.18
C ALA A 134 -4.83 9.96 11.96
N ARG A 135 -4.07 11.06 12.03
CA ARG A 135 -4.53 12.34 12.60
C ARG A 135 -4.40 13.42 11.54
N ARG A 136 -5.53 13.99 11.14
CA ARG A 136 -5.56 15.15 10.24
C ARG A 136 -5.44 16.45 11.05
N PRO A 137 -4.81 17.50 10.51
CA PRO A 137 -4.71 18.79 11.22
C PRO A 137 -6.06 19.54 11.30
N ASP A 138 -6.96 19.31 10.34
CA ASP A 138 -8.26 19.97 10.22
C ASP A 138 -9.40 19.28 10.98
N ARG A 139 -9.14 18.13 11.62
CA ARG A 139 -10.14 17.34 12.34
C ARG A 139 -9.66 16.93 13.74
N PRO A 140 -10.52 17.00 14.77
CA PRO A 140 -10.20 16.47 16.08
C PRO A 140 -10.30 14.93 16.10
N GLY A 141 -9.42 14.28 16.87
CA GLY A 141 -9.48 12.85 17.14
C GLY A 141 -8.40 12.00 16.42
N LYS A 142 -8.39 10.73 16.78
CA LYS A 142 -7.70 9.63 16.09
C LYS A 142 -8.70 8.49 16.02
N VAL A 143 -8.81 7.83 14.89
CA VAL A 143 -9.59 6.60 14.80
C VAL A 143 -8.67 5.46 14.37
N PRO A 144 -8.43 4.49 15.27
CA PRO A 144 -7.60 3.35 14.95
C PRO A 144 -8.36 2.41 14.01
N VAL A 145 -7.71 1.97 12.96
CA VAL A 145 -8.14 0.77 12.23
C VAL A 145 -7.24 -0.40 12.57
N GLN A 146 -7.80 -1.61 12.52
CA GLN A 146 -7.06 -2.84 12.73
C GLN A 146 -7.38 -3.86 11.65
N PHE A 147 -6.36 -4.55 11.15
CA PHE A 147 -6.49 -5.70 10.27
C PHE A 147 -5.41 -6.75 10.56
N GLU A 148 -5.58 -7.95 10.00
CA GLU A 148 -4.56 -9.00 10.03
C GLU A 148 -3.79 -9.05 8.72
N TYR A 149 -2.49 -9.26 8.81
CA TYR A 149 -1.62 -9.48 7.66
C TYR A 149 -0.84 -10.78 7.81
N ARG A 150 -0.75 -11.56 6.74
CA ARG A 150 0.12 -12.73 6.62
C ARG A 150 1.08 -12.48 5.45
N PRO A 151 2.40 -12.40 5.71
CA PRO A 151 3.39 -12.43 4.65
C PRO A 151 3.20 -13.67 3.77
N ARG A 152 3.34 -13.54 2.46
CA ARG A 152 3.29 -14.65 1.50
C ARG A 152 4.68 -15.00 1.02
#